data_AF-A0A2W5XDX9-F1
#
_entry.id   AF-A0A2W5XDX9-F1
#
_cell.length_a   1.000
_cell.length_b   1.000
_cell.length_c   1.000
_cell.angle_alpha   90.00
_cell.angle_beta   90.00
_cell.angle_gamma   90.00
#
_symmetry.space_group_name_H-M   'P 1'
#
loop_
_entity.id
_entity.type
_entity.pdbx_description
1 polymer ?
#
loop_
_entity_poly.entity_id
_entity_poly.type
_entity_poly.pdbx_seq_one_letter_code
_entity_poly.pdbx_strand_id
1 'polypeptide(L)' 'MALKPIEQPTRRPIPRQGQIRRCRVRHVTLLPAGADARVQVDCLLGGIDYPLPLGTMDEARPICNACTARTVWRDDEA' A
#
# COMPACT_ATOMS: atom_id res chain seq x y z
N MET A 1 18.38 -32.65 -17.30
CA MET A 1 18.03 -32.32 -15.90
C MET A 1 16.81 -31.41 -15.94
N ALA A 2 15.66 -31.85 -15.41
CA ALA A 2 14.44 -31.05 -15.38
C ALA A 2 14.46 -30.13 -14.15
N LEU A 3 14.30 -28.83 -14.36
CA LEU A 3 14.16 -27.83 -13.30
C LEU A 3 12.85 -28.10 -12.55
N LYS A 4 12.92 -28.26 -11.22
CA LYS A 4 11.73 -28.46 -10.38
C LYS A 4 10.91 -27.16 -10.32
N PRO A 5 9.56 -27.23 -10.34
CA PRO A 5 8.71 -26.05 -10.19
C PRO A 5 8.95 -25.41 -8.81
N ILE A 6 9.06 -24.08 -8.77
CA ILE A 6 9.11 -23.33 -7.52
C ILE A 6 7.68 -23.30 -6.97
N GLU A 7 7.40 -24.05 -5.90
CA GLU A 7 6.15 -23.96 -5.17
C GLU A 7 6.03 -22.55 -4.58
N GLN A 8 5.11 -21.75 -5.11
CA GLN A 8 4.87 -20.41 -4.60
C GLN A 8 4.10 -20.54 -3.29
N PRO A 9 4.61 -20.00 -2.16
CA PRO A 9 3.85 -19.99 -0.92
C PRO A 9 2.54 -19.25 -1.14
N THR A 10 1.43 -19.88 -0.75
CA THR A 10 0.09 -19.27 -0.79
C THR A 10 0.15 -17.91 -0.09
N ARG A 11 0.01 -16.81 -0.84
CA ARG A 11 -0.07 -15.46 -0.29
C ARG A 11 -1.26 -15.40 0.66
N ARG A 12 -1.01 -15.35 1.97
CA ARG A 12 -2.05 -15.11 2.97
C ARG A 12 -2.37 -13.60 2.94
N PRO A 13 -3.60 -13.20 2.58
CA PRO A 13 -3.99 -11.82 2.72
C PRO A 13 -3.96 -11.45 4.21
N ILE A 14 -3.22 -10.40 4.55
CA ILE A 14 -3.20 -9.87 5.92
C ILE A 14 -4.55 -9.17 6.14
N PRO A 15 -5.38 -9.60 7.11
CA PRO A 15 -6.65 -8.94 7.38
C PRO A 15 -6.39 -7.49 7.80
N ARG A 16 -6.96 -6.55 7.04
CA ARG A 16 -6.90 -5.11 7.36
C ARG A 16 -8.22 -4.72 8.03
N GLN A 17 -8.15 -4.08 9.18
CA GLN A 17 -9.33 -3.49 9.81
C GLN A 17 -9.73 -2.23 9.02
N GLY A 18 -10.98 -2.15 8.57
CA GLY A 18 -11.52 -0.98 7.87
C GLY A 18 -11.12 -0.83 6.40
N GLN A 19 -12.00 -0.16 5.64
CA GLN A 19 -11.73 0.20 4.24
C GLN A 19 -10.90 1.48 4.18
N ILE A 20 -9.83 1.44 3.41
CA ILE A 20 -9.01 2.61 3.08
C ILE A 20 -9.31 3.00 1.64
N ARG A 21 -9.77 4.24 1.41
CA ARG A 21 -10.18 4.69 0.06
C ARG A 21 -9.06 4.45 -0.96
N ARG A 22 -9.44 4.04 -2.18
CA ARG A 22 -8.48 3.72 -3.24
C ARG A 22 -7.94 4.98 -3.91
N CYS A 23 -6.80 5.44 -3.42
CA CYS A 23 -6.02 6.52 -4.01
C CYS A 23 -5.03 5.98 -5.08
N ARG A 24 -4.96 6.63 -6.24
CA ARG A 24 -4.07 6.27 -7.37
C ARG A 24 -2.61 6.61 -7.13
N VAL A 25 -2.33 7.60 -6.29
CA VAL A 25 -0.97 8.06 -5.98
C VAL A 25 -0.42 7.46 -4.69
N ARG A 26 -1.12 6.51 -4.07
CA ARG A 26 -0.63 5.80 -2.89
C ARG A 26 0.29 4.67 -3.34
N HIS A 27 1.53 4.72 -2.89
CA HIS A 27 2.51 3.66 -3.06
C HIS A 27 2.62 2.84 -1.78
N VAL A 28 2.69 1.51 -1.91
CA VAL A 28 2.80 0.59 -0.76
C VAL A 28 4.05 -0.25 -0.96
N THR A 29 5.00 -0.10 -0.06
CA THR A 29 6.28 -0.79 -0.10
C THR A 29 6.36 -1.77 1.07
N LEU A 30 6.77 -3.01 0.79
CA LEU A 30 7.14 -3.96 1.83
C LEU A 30 8.61 -3.73 2.20
N LEU A 31 8.85 -3.31 3.44
CA LEU A 31 10.18 -3.13 3.97
C LEU A 31 10.64 -4.43 4.64
N PRO A 32 11.82 -4.96 4.28
CA PRO A 32 12.41 -6.08 5.00
C PRO A 32 12.85 -5.59 6.39
N ALA A 33 12.19 -6.07 7.43
CA ALA A 33 12.56 -5.79 8.82
C ALA A 33 12.74 -7.11 9.58
N GLY A 34 13.77 -7.88 9.16
CA GLY A 34 14.14 -9.13 9.81
C GLY A 34 12.98 -10.13 9.87
N ALA A 35 12.54 -10.49 11.07
CA ALA A 35 11.45 -11.43 11.31
C ALA A 35 10.05 -10.85 11.03
N ASP A 36 9.90 -9.52 11.05
CA ASP A 36 8.61 -8.85 10.86
C ASP A 36 8.64 -8.00 9.60
N ALA A 37 8.02 -8.48 8.52
CA ALA A 37 7.84 -7.65 7.32
C ALA A 37 7.00 -6.41 7.68
N ARG A 38 7.56 -5.21 7.48
CA ARG A 38 6.86 -3.96 7.72
C ARG A 38 6.27 -3.43 6.43
N VAL A 39 5.10 -2.82 6.52
CA VAL A 39 4.50 -2.12 5.40
C VAL A 39 4.74 -0.63 5.58
N GLN A 40 5.31 0.00 4.56
CA GLN A 40 5.42 1.44 4.43
C GLN A 40 4.45 1.91 3.35
N VAL A 41 3.79 3.03 3.59
CA VAL A 41 2.86 3.68 2.69
C VAL A 41 3.36 5.08 2.43
N ASP A 42 3.47 5.44 1.16
CA ASP A 42 3.91 6.75 0.72
C ASP A 42 2.84 7.39 -0.18
N CYS A 43 2.64 8.69 -0.04
CA CYS A 43 1.78 9.49 -0.90
C CYS A 43 2.62 10.18 -1.97
N LEU A 44 2.34 9.88 -3.24
CA LEU A 44 3.03 10.45 -4.41
C LEU A 44 2.27 11.63 -5.01
N LEU A 45 1.42 12.32 -4.25
CA LEU A 45 0.67 13.48 -4.74
C LEU A 45 1.60 14.61 -5.19
N GLY A 46 2.76 14.77 -4.52
CA GLY A 46 3.80 15.74 -4.88
C GLY A 46 4.72 15.30 -6.03
N GLY A 47 4.47 14.14 -6.63
CA GLY A 47 5.35 13.51 -7.61
C GLY A 47 6.21 12.38 -7.01
N ILE A 48 6.82 11.58 -7.89
CA ILE A 48 7.65 10.42 -7.51
C ILE A 48 8.96 10.88 -6.85
N ASP A 49 9.46 12.05 -7.22
CA ASP A 49 10.68 12.64 -6.65
C ASP A 49 10.49 13.16 -5.21
N TYR A 50 9.24 13.40 -4.80
CA TYR A 50 8.89 13.93 -3.49
C TYR A 50 7.82 13.07 -2.80
N PRO A 51 8.12 11.79 -2.51
CA PRO A 51 7.19 10.91 -1.81
C PRO A 51 6.99 11.41 -0.37
N LEU A 52 5.74 11.56 0.06
CA LEU A 52 5.40 11.87 1.44
C LEU A 52 5.14 10.57 2.22
N PRO A 53 6.00 10.19 3.17
CA PRO A 53 5.79 8.98 3.96
C PRO A 53 4.59 9.15 4.89
N LEU A 54 3.62 8.24 4.79
CA LEU A 54 2.44 8.19 5.65
C LEU A 54 2.57 7.15 6.79
N GLY A 55 3.65 6.36 6.78
CA GLY A 55 3.92 5.32 7.77
C GLY A 55 3.30 3.98 7.38
N THR A 56 2.73 3.28 8.35
CA THR A 56 2.07 1.98 8.14
C THR A 56 0.70 2.12 7.49
N MET A 57 0.10 0.98 7.09
CA MET A 57 -1.26 0.95 6.55
C MET A 57 -2.33 1.49 7.52
N ASP A 58 -2.15 1.28 8.83
CA ASP A 58 -3.10 1.74 9.84
C ASP A 58 -2.99 3.24 10.06
N GLU A 59 -1.75 3.76 10.14
CA GLU A 59 -1.46 5.20 10.24
C GLU A 59 -1.91 5.97 8.99
N ALA A 60 -1.70 5.39 7.80
CA ALA A 60 -2.12 5.99 6.55
C ALA A 60 -3.65 6.00 6.38
N ARG A 61 -4.41 5.14 7.08
CA ARG A 61 -5.86 4.99 6.90
C ARG A 61 -6.65 6.29 7.18
N PRO A 62 -6.55 6.94 8.35
CA PRO A 62 -7.27 8.18 8.61
C PRO A 62 -6.83 9.32 7.65
N ILE A 63 -5.54 9.38 7.30
CA ILE A 63 -5.01 10.41 6.39
C ILE A 63 -5.60 10.23 4.98
N CYS A 64 -5.58 9.00 4.46
CA CYS A 64 -6.15 8.69 3.16
C CYS A 64 -7.67 8.94 3.16
N ASN A 65 -8.38 8.52 4.19
CA ASN A 65 -9.84 8.67 4.22
C ASN A 65 -10.29 10.14 4.36
N ALA A 66 -9.49 11.01 4.99
CA ALA A 66 -9.73 12.44 5.11
C ALA A 66 -9.24 13.26 3.90
N CYS A 67 -8.49 12.64 2.97
CA CYS A 67 -7.90 13.36 1.85
C CYS A 67 -8.99 13.92 0.90
N THR A 68 -8.83 15.19 0.51
CA THR A 68 -9.78 15.94 -0.32
C THR A 68 -9.30 16.14 -1.76
N ALA A 69 -8.13 15.60 -2.12
CA ALA A 69 -7.58 15.72 -3.46
C ALA A 69 -8.49 15.02 -4.48
N ARG A 70 -9.17 15.79 -5.33
CA ARG A 70 -10.27 15.29 -6.18
C ARG A 70 -9.81 14.37 -7.32
N THR A 71 -8.61 14.59 -7.84
CA THR A 71 -8.08 13.92 -9.03
C THR A 71 -7.40 12.58 -8.76
N VAL A 72 -7.17 12.25 -7.49
CA VAL A 72 -6.40 11.05 -7.11
C VAL A 72 -7.25 9.84 -6.77
N TRP A 73 -8.57 9.99 -6.68
CA TRP A 73 -9.46 8.86 -6.39
C TRP A 73 -9.64 8.00 -7.65
N ARG A 74 -9.73 6.68 -7.49
CA ARG A 74 -10.26 5.84 -8.57
C ARG A 74 -11.77 6.08 -8.64
N ASP A 75 -12.27 6.24 -9.87
CA ASP A 75 -13.69 6.43 -10.18
C ASP A 75 -14.52 5.16 -9.90
N ASP A 76 -13.82 4.05 -9.68
CA ASP A 76 -14.31 2.69 -9.44
C ASP A 76 -15.01 2.49 -8.06
N GLU A 77 -15.21 3.57 -7.29
CA GLU A 77 -15.90 3.56 -5.98
C GLU A 77 -17.06 4.58 -5.94
N ALA A 78 -17.76 4.77 -7.07
CA ALA A 78 -19.03 5.51 -7.14
C ALA A 78 -20.25 4.61 -6.88
#